data_AF-A0A1F5RYB6-F1
#
_entry.id   AF-A0A1F5RYB6-F1
#
_cell.length_a   1.000
_cell.length_b   1.000
_cell.length_c   1.000
_cell.angle_alpha   90.00
_cell.angle_beta   90.00
_cell.angle_gamma   90.00
#
_symmetry.space_group_name_H-M   'P 1'
#
loop_
_entity.id
_entity.type
_entity.pdbx_description
1 polymer ?
#
loop_
_entity_poly.entity_id
_entity_poly.type
_entity_poly.pdbx_seq_one_letter_code
_entity_poly.pdbx_strand_id
1 'polypeptide(L)'
;MRGGKKIILFIIVLAIIAAAGFIWRQKNLTQQIIELNSNVAPQTMPPVDQAKLAADYQTNLRALLPEYRQALSNPTAATISDMRQKLLALKLPAAFRDLHAQLVLLLDKAEETGTDGAAGYTNELEKIIKNNKWFEE
;
A
#
# COMPACT_ATOMS: atom_id res chain seq x y z
N MET A 1 47.53 -33.56 -8.32
CA MET A 1 46.19 -32.96 -8.17
C MET A 1 46.19 -31.50 -8.66
N ARG A 2 45.87 -31.23 -9.93
CA ARG A 2 45.89 -29.86 -10.53
C ARG A 2 44.58 -29.49 -11.27
N GLY A 3 43.51 -30.29 -11.11
CA GLY A 3 42.22 -30.10 -11.81
C GLY A 3 41.21 -29.19 -11.11
N GLY A 4 41.18 -29.15 -9.76
CA GLY A 4 40.14 -28.44 -9.00
C GLY A 4 40.19 -26.90 -9.13
N LYS A 5 41.39 -26.31 -9.25
CA LYS A 5 41.54 -24.84 -9.39
C LYS A 5 41.02 -24.31 -10.73
N LYS A 6 41.06 -25.11 -11.79
CA LYS A 6 40.56 -24.71 -13.13
C LYS A 6 39.03 -24.71 -13.19
N ILE A 7 38.38 -25.62 -12.47
CA ILE A 7 36.92 -25.72 -12.39
C ILE A 7 36.35 -24.51 -11.63
N ILE A 8 36.98 -24.13 -10.51
CA ILE A 8 36.56 -22.94 -9.72
C ILE A 8 36.69 -21.66 -10.54
N LEU A 9 37.79 -21.50 -11.29
CA LEU A 9 37.98 -20.36 -12.19
C LEU A 9 36.91 -20.31 -13.29
N PHE A 10 36.52 -21.45 -13.84
CA PHE A 10 35.50 -21.53 -14.88
C PHE A 10 34.11 -21.12 -14.35
N ILE A 11 33.75 -21.50 -13.13
CA ILE A 11 32.47 -21.13 -12.50
C ILE A 11 32.41 -19.62 -12.24
N ILE A 12 33.50 -19.01 -11.78
CA ILE A 12 33.56 -17.55 -11.52
C ILE A 12 33.41 -16.77 -12.84
N VAL A 13 34.07 -17.20 -13.91
CA VAL A 13 33.94 -16.55 -15.23
C VAL A 13 32.51 -16.67 -15.77
N LEU A 14 31.87 -17.83 -15.60
CA LEU A 14 30.46 -18.03 -15.95
C LEU A 14 29.51 -17.10 -15.17
N ALA A 15 29.76 -16.92 -13.87
CA ALA A 15 28.97 -16.01 -13.04
C ALA A 15 29.13 -14.54 -13.47
N ILE A 16 30.32 -14.11 -13.88
CA ILE A 16 30.57 -12.76 -14.38
C ILE A 16 29.87 -12.53 -15.73
N ILE A 17 29.90 -13.51 -16.64
CA ILE A 17 29.20 -13.42 -17.93
C ILE A 17 27.68 -13.39 -17.72
N ALA A 18 27.14 -14.18 -16.80
CA ALA A 18 25.73 -14.16 -16.45
C ALA A 18 25.29 -12.81 -15.84
N ALA A 19 26.10 -12.23 -14.96
CA ALA A 19 25.85 -10.91 -14.39
C ALA A 19 25.90 -9.80 -15.44
N ALA A 20 26.87 -9.83 -16.37
CA ALA A 20 26.98 -8.88 -17.46
C ALA A 20 25.77 -8.95 -18.42
N GLY A 21 25.30 -10.16 -18.75
CA GLY A 21 24.09 -10.35 -19.55
C GLY A 21 22.82 -9.84 -18.87
N PHE A 22 22.73 -9.98 -17.54
CA PHE A 22 21.59 -9.46 -16.75
C PHE A 22 21.55 -7.92 -16.74
N ILE A 23 22.70 -7.26 -16.60
CA ILE A 23 22.81 -5.79 -16.63
C ILE A 23 22.42 -5.23 -18.01
N TRP A 24 22.78 -5.91 -19.10
CA TRP A 24 22.46 -5.48 -20.46
C TRP A 24 20.95 -5.56 -20.76
N ARG A 25 20.28 -6.61 -20.26
CA ARG A 25 18.83 -6.80 -20.42
C ARG A 25 18.02 -5.75 -19.67
N GLN A 26 18.48 -5.30 -18.51
CA GLN A 26 17.80 -4.26 -17.72
C GLN A 26 17.87 -2.89 -18.40
N LYS A 27 19.04 -2.49 -18.93
CA LYS A 27 19.21 -1.21 -19.64
C LYS A 27 18.31 -1.10 -20.89
N ASN A 28 18.16 -2.19 -21.64
CA ASN A 28 17.35 -2.17 -22.87
C ASN A 28 15.85 -2.02 -22.60
N LEU A 29 15.35 -2.57 -21.47
CA LEU A 29 13.97 -2.37 -21.03
C LEU A 29 13.72 -0.95 -20.54
N THR A 30 14.68 -0.35 -19.82
CA THR A 30 14.55 1.03 -19.34
C THR A 30 14.55 2.04 -20.49
N GLN A 31 15.37 1.83 -21.54
CA GLN A 31 15.38 2.72 -22.70
C GLN A 31 14.11 2.62 -23.55
N GLN A 32 13.52 1.44 -23.72
CA GLN A 32 12.23 1.32 -24.42
C GLN A 32 11.07 2.03 -23.68
N ILE A 33 11.09 2.06 -22.34
CA ILE A 33 10.08 2.80 -21.55
C ILE A 33 10.29 4.32 -21.68
N ILE A 34 11.54 4.78 -21.80
CA ILE A 34 11.86 6.20 -21.93
C ILE A 34 11.51 6.71 -23.34
N GLU A 35 11.82 5.95 -24.40
CA GLU A 35 11.50 6.34 -25.77
C GLU A 35 10.00 6.29 -26.10
N LEU A 36 9.23 5.36 -25.51
CA LEU A 36 7.76 5.35 -25.66
C LEU A 36 7.09 6.56 -24.96
N ASN A 37 7.68 7.08 -23.89
CA ASN A 37 7.11 8.20 -23.12
C ASN A 37 7.61 9.58 -23.59
N SER A 38 8.73 9.69 -24.30
CA SER A 38 9.27 10.98 -24.75
C SER A 38 8.48 11.67 -25.87
N ASN A 39 7.51 10.98 -26.49
CA ASN A 39 6.57 11.56 -27.47
C ASN A 39 5.15 11.76 -26.93
N VAL A 40 4.91 11.42 -25.65
CA VAL A 40 3.68 11.80 -24.98
C VAL A 40 3.97 13.17 -24.39
N ALA A 41 3.49 14.24 -25.06
CA ALA A 41 3.43 15.56 -24.47
C ALA A 41 2.98 15.39 -23.01
N PRO A 42 3.65 16.02 -22.01
CA PRO A 42 3.26 15.84 -20.62
C PRO A 42 1.77 16.16 -20.58
N GLN A 43 0.93 15.13 -20.44
CA GLN A 43 -0.46 15.33 -20.16
C GLN A 43 -0.40 16.01 -18.82
N THR A 44 -0.55 17.33 -18.85
CA THR A 44 -0.70 18.16 -17.68
C THR A 44 -1.94 17.61 -17.02
N MET A 45 -1.76 16.62 -16.15
CA MET A 45 -2.81 16.16 -15.28
C MET A 45 -3.36 17.45 -14.66
N PRO A 46 -4.67 17.70 -14.78
CA PRO A 46 -5.24 18.91 -14.21
C PRO A 46 -4.78 18.98 -12.75
N PRO A 47 -4.40 20.17 -12.25
CA PRO A 47 -3.92 20.31 -10.89
C PRO A 47 -4.95 19.66 -9.97
N VAL A 48 -4.55 18.56 -9.32
CA VAL A 48 -5.41 17.87 -8.36
C VAL A 48 -5.55 18.83 -7.19
N ASP A 49 -6.76 19.35 -7.02
CA ASP A 49 -7.11 20.18 -5.88
C ASP A 49 -7.00 19.31 -4.61
N GLN A 50 -5.87 19.46 -3.91
CA GLN A 50 -5.56 18.70 -2.71
C GLN A 50 -6.55 18.97 -1.58
N ALA A 51 -7.13 20.18 -1.53
CA ALA A 51 -8.14 20.53 -0.54
C ALA A 51 -9.46 19.82 -0.83
N LYS A 52 -9.86 19.78 -2.10
CA LYS A 52 -11.04 19.01 -2.52
C LYS A 52 -10.84 17.50 -2.26
N LEU A 53 -9.68 16.95 -2.61
CA LEU A 53 -9.38 15.54 -2.39
C LEU A 53 -9.39 15.17 -0.90
N ALA A 54 -8.87 16.06 -0.04
CA ALA A 54 -8.94 15.92 1.41
C ALA A 54 -10.39 15.91 1.91
N ALA A 55 -11.21 16.88 1.51
CA ALA A 55 -12.62 16.96 1.90
C ALA A 55 -13.44 15.74 1.43
N ASP A 56 -13.20 15.28 0.20
CA ASP A 56 -13.83 14.08 -0.35
C ASP A 56 -13.43 12.84 0.46
N TYR A 57 -12.15 12.70 0.80
CA TYR A 57 -11.67 11.59 1.63
C TYR A 57 -12.30 11.60 3.02
N GLN A 58 -12.33 12.75 3.68
CA GLN A 58 -12.94 12.90 5.01
C GLN A 58 -14.44 12.54 4.99
N THR A 59 -15.17 13.04 4.01
CA THR A 59 -16.61 12.77 3.85
C THR A 59 -16.87 11.28 3.65
N ASN A 60 -16.15 10.65 2.72
CA ASN A 60 -16.31 9.23 2.44
C ASN A 60 -15.89 8.36 3.63
N LEU A 61 -14.83 8.73 4.35
CA LEU A 61 -14.38 7.98 5.51
C LEU A 61 -15.37 8.08 6.67
N ARG A 62 -15.95 9.25 6.92
CA ARG A 62 -17.05 9.41 7.90
C ARG A 62 -18.26 8.57 7.54
N ALA A 63 -18.62 8.49 6.25
CA ALA A 63 -19.72 7.65 5.80
C ALA A 63 -19.46 6.15 6.05
N LEU A 64 -18.20 5.71 5.98
CA LEU A 64 -17.81 4.33 6.24
C LEU A 64 -17.67 3.99 7.74
N LEU A 65 -17.53 4.98 8.63
CA LEU A 65 -17.30 4.74 10.06
C LEU A 65 -18.34 3.83 10.75
N PRO A 66 -19.66 3.95 10.50
CA PRO A 66 -20.65 3.06 11.11
C PRO A 66 -20.42 1.59 10.73
N GLU A 67 -20.17 1.34 9.45
CA GLU A 67 -19.89 -0.01 8.93
C GLU A 67 -18.53 -0.53 9.46
N TYR A 68 -17.54 0.36 9.56
CA TYR A 68 -16.23 0.05 10.11
C TYR A 68 -16.33 -0.36 11.58
N ARG A 69 -17.10 0.37 12.40
CA ARG A 69 -17.40 0.01 13.80
C ARG A 69 -18.09 -1.34 13.90
N GLN A 70 -19.04 -1.61 13.01
CA GLN A 70 -19.73 -2.90 12.97
C GLN A 70 -18.77 -4.04 12.61
N ALA A 71 -17.90 -3.84 11.62
CA ALA A 71 -16.89 -4.82 11.22
C ALA A 71 -15.92 -5.15 12.38
N LEU A 72 -15.54 -4.17 13.19
CA LEU A 72 -14.69 -4.38 14.36
C LEU A 72 -15.41 -4.96 15.58
N SER A 73 -16.71 -4.74 15.72
CA SER A 73 -17.51 -5.26 16.83
C SER A 73 -17.75 -6.76 16.71
N ASN A 74 -17.84 -7.28 15.48
CA ASN A 74 -17.94 -8.69 15.18
C ASN A 74 -17.03 -9.05 13.99
N PRO A 75 -15.71 -9.12 14.19
CA PRO A 75 -14.74 -9.31 13.13
C PRO A 75 -14.83 -10.74 12.58
N THR A 76 -15.12 -10.84 11.29
CA THR A 76 -15.04 -12.07 10.51
C THR A 76 -14.14 -11.81 9.31
N ALA A 77 -13.49 -12.83 8.76
CA ALA A 77 -12.63 -12.64 7.58
C ALA A 77 -13.36 -11.95 6.42
N ALA A 78 -14.66 -12.26 6.23
CA ALA A 78 -15.49 -11.62 5.22
C ALA A 78 -15.76 -10.13 5.51
N THR A 79 -16.16 -9.78 6.74
CA THR A 79 -16.46 -8.39 7.11
C THR A 79 -15.21 -7.52 7.11
N ILE A 80 -14.07 -8.06 7.56
CA ILE A 80 -12.79 -7.36 7.55
C ILE A 80 -12.27 -7.17 6.12
N SER A 81 -12.34 -8.20 5.27
CA SER A 81 -11.94 -8.09 3.86
C SER A 81 -12.79 -7.08 3.10
N ASP A 82 -14.12 -7.10 3.27
CA ASP A 82 -15.03 -6.11 2.67
C ASP A 82 -14.67 -4.69 3.10
N MET A 83 -14.44 -4.48 4.41
CA MET A 83 -14.09 -3.17 4.93
C MET A 83 -12.73 -2.67 4.44
N ARG A 84 -11.74 -3.57 4.34
CA ARG A 84 -10.43 -3.26 3.75
C ARG A 84 -10.57 -2.81 2.31
N GLN A 85 -11.39 -3.50 1.50
CA GLN A 85 -11.63 -3.11 0.11
C GLN A 85 -12.31 -1.75 0.00
N LYS A 86 -13.31 -1.47 0.83
CA LYS A 86 -13.98 -0.16 0.89
C LYS A 86 -13.01 0.95 1.27
N LEU A 87 -12.13 0.70 2.24
CA LEU A 87 -11.10 1.67 2.64
C LEU A 87 -10.11 1.92 1.50
N LEU A 88 -9.54 0.88 0.89
CA LEU A 88 -8.57 0.98 -0.19
C LEU A 88 -9.13 1.57 -1.49
N ALA A 89 -10.46 1.53 -1.68
CA ALA A 89 -11.14 2.19 -2.79
C ALA A 89 -11.20 3.72 -2.65
N LEU A 90 -10.94 4.26 -1.44
CA LEU A 90 -10.90 5.70 -1.22
C LEU A 90 -9.69 6.34 -1.90
N LYS A 91 -9.90 7.51 -2.51
CA LYS A 91 -8.81 8.32 -3.05
C LYS A 91 -8.01 8.91 -1.89
N LEU A 92 -6.81 8.40 -1.66
CA LEU A 92 -5.96 8.77 -0.54
C LEU A 92 -5.21 10.10 -0.78
N PRO A 93 -5.46 11.16 0.01
CA PRO A 93 -4.63 12.35 0.03
C PRO A 93 -3.35 12.10 0.81
N ALA A 94 -2.26 12.76 0.41
CA ALA A 94 -0.97 12.65 1.09
C ALA A 94 -1.07 12.99 2.60
N ALA A 95 -1.90 13.96 2.97
CA ALA A 95 -2.11 14.40 4.36
C ALA A 95 -2.77 13.34 5.26
N PHE A 96 -3.44 12.32 4.70
CA PHE A 96 -4.17 11.30 5.48
C PHE A 96 -3.54 9.91 5.38
N ARG A 97 -2.34 9.82 4.77
CA ARG A 97 -1.65 8.53 4.57
C ARG A 97 -1.42 7.78 5.87
N ASP A 98 -0.99 8.47 6.92
CA ASP A 98 -0.70 7.84 8.21
C ASP A 98 -1.96 7.38 8.94
N LEU A 99 -3.04 8.17 8.86
CA LEU A 99 -4.35 7.77 9.38
C LEU A 99 -4.86 6.53 8.64
N HIS A 100 -4.80 6.55 7.31
CA HIS A 100 -5.26 5.44 6.48
C HIS A 100 -4.52 4.16 6.83
N ALA A 101 -3.19 4.24 6.99
CA ALA A 101 -2.37 3.11 7.43
C ALA A 101 -2.80 2.59 8.81
N GLN A 102 -3.08 3.47 9.78
CA GLN A 102 -3.55 3.07 11.11
C GLN A 102 -4.88 2.32 11.04
N LEU A 103 -5.80 2.74 10.17
CA LEU A 103 -7.08 2.06 9.97
C LEU A 103 -6.88 0.67 9.33
N VAL A 104 -6.08 0.57 8.27
CA VAL A 104 -5.77 -0.74 7.66
C VAL A 104 -5.12 -1.69 8.67
N LEU A 105 -4.14 -1.22 9.45
CA LEU A 105 -3.47 -2.03 10.47
C LEU A 105 -4.42 -2.50 11.57
N LEU A 106 -5.43 -1.69 11.92
CA LEU A 106 -6.44 -2.08 12.90
C LEU A 106 -7.34 -3.20 12.35
N LEU A 107 -7.66 -3.17 11.05
CA LEU A 107 -8.37 -4.26 10.38
C LEU A 107 -7.51 -5.54 10.34
N ASP A 108 -6.23 -5.43 10.01
CA ASP A 108 -5.31 -6.58 9.99
C ASP A 108 -5.21 -7.24 11.36
N LYS A 109 -5.07 -6.43 12.42
CA LYS A 109 -5.09 -6.91 13.81
C LYS A 109 -6.39 -7.62 14.16
N ALA A 110 -7.52 -7.09 13.71
CA ALA A 110 -8.83 -7.73 13.92
C ALA A 110 -8.99 -9.04 13.13
N GLU A 111 -8.38 -9.15 11.95
CA GLU A 111 -8.34 -10.40 11.17
C GLU A 111 -7.51 -11.48 11.86
N GLU A 112 -6.33 -11.12 12.40
CA GLU A 112 -5.40 -12.07 13.04
C GLU A 112 -5.95 -12.70 14.33
N THR A 113 -6.77 -11.95 15.05
CA THR A 113 -7.22 -12.27 16.42
C THR A 113 -8.71 -12.60 16.51
N GLY A 114 -9.48 -12.25 15.49
CA GLY A 114 -10.93 -12.47 15.45
C GLY A 114 -11.67 -11.78 16.60
N THR A 115 -12.73 -12.43 17.08
CA THR A 115 -13.69 -11.85 18.04
C THR A 115 -13.12 -11.60 19.42
N ASP A 116 -11.99 -12.24 19.78
CA ASP A 116 -11.42 -12.23 21.13
C ASP A 116 -10.92 -10.84 21.57
N GLY A 117 -10.67 -9.92 20.63
CA GLY A 117 -10.26 -8.55 20.92
C GLY A 117 -11.22 -7.46 20.43
N ALA A 118 -12.47 -7.78 20.09
CA ALA A 118 -13.42 -6.83 19.50
C ALA A 118 -13.60 -5.52 20.32
N ALA A 119 -13.65 -5.64 21.64
CA ALA A 119 -13.70 -4.47 22.54
C ALA A 119 -12.41 -3.63 22.49
N GLY A 120 -11.26 -4.27 22.27
CA GLY A 120 -9.97 -3.59 22.07
C GLY A 120 -9.94 -2.80 20.77
N TYR A 121 -10.43 -3.36 19.67
CA TYR A 121 -10.40 -2.71 18.36
C TYR A 121 -11.32 -1.50 18.29
N THR A 122 -12.53 -1.63 18.82
CA THR A 122 -13.47 -0.53 18.92
C THR A 122 -12.89 0.61 19.77
N ASN A 123 -12.25 0.31 20.90
CA ASN A 123 -11.54 1.32 21.70
C ASN A 123 -10.35 1.96 20.97
N GLU A 124 -9.58 1.21 20.19
CA GLU A 124 -8.48 1.74 19.37
C GLU A 124 -9.01 2.66 18.25
N LEU A 125 -10.11 2.28 17.59
CA LEU A 125 -10.79 3.12 16.62
C LEU A 125 -11.24 4.45 17.23
N GLU A 126 -11.88 4.42 18.41
CA GLU A 126 -12.31 5.66 19.09
C GLU A 126 -11.13 6.56 19.47
N LYS A 127 -9.96 5.99 19.80
CA LYS A 127 -8.74 6.77 20.02
C LYS A 127 -8.25 7.43 18.74
N ILE A 128 -8.24 6.69 17.62
CA ILE A 128 -7.87 7.23 16.30
C ILE A 128 -8.80 8.39 15.93
N ILE A 129 -10.11 8.22 16.12
CA ILE A 129 -11.13 9.25 15.88
C ILE A 129 -10.85 10.49 16.73
N LYS A 130 -10.70 10.34 18.06
CA LYS A 130 -10.43 11.47 18.99
C LYS A 130 -9.14 12.23 18.68
N ASN A 131 -8.09 11.51 18.25
CA ASN A 131 -6.82 12.13 17.86
C ASN A 131 -6.94 12.97 16.58
N ASN A 132 -7.99 12.73 15.79
CA ASN A 132 -8.26 13.39 14.53
C ASN A 132 -9.53 14.24 14.66
N LYS A 133 -9.39 15.44 15.27
CA LYS A 133 -10.49 16.36 15.63
C LYS A 133 -11.54 16.59 14.53
N TRP A 134 -11.14 16.51 13.26
CA TRP A 134 -12.06 16.66 12.14
C TRP A 134 -13.05 15.50 12.00
N PHE A 135 -13.00 14.42 12.78
CA PHE A 135 -14.04 13.40 12.78
C PHE A 135 -15.26 13.74 13.66
N GLU A 136 -15.13 14.73 14.54
CA GLU A 136 -16.15 15.06 15.55
C GLU A 136 -17.21 16.09 15.08
N GLU A 137 -17.04 16.65 13.86
CA GLU A 137 -17.96 17.64 13.25
C GLU A 137 -18.99 17.02 12.29
#